data_AF-A0A7V7Y319-F1
#
_entry.id   AF-A0A7V7Y319-F1
#
_cell.length_a   1.000
_cell.length_b   1.000
_cell.length_c   1.000
_cell.angle_alpha   90.00
_cell.angle_beta   90.00
_cell.angle_gamma   90.00
#
_symmetry.space_group_name_H-M   'P 1'
#
loop_
_entity.id
_entity.type
_entity.pdbx_description
1 polymer ?
#
loop_
_entity_poly.entity_id
_entity_poly.type
_entity_poly.pdbx_seq_one_letter_code
_entity_poly.pdbx_strand_id
1 'polypeptide(L)'
;MNAYTTTEWLRLLDLKAAIEALNEKMVDLSYFRFRVPYIEQAVKAGRYQEKENWQEIARLLEVRKGYEQELEELEFSRRKGTLKFIRFYRFSLPVPAILAVKKGCDKMKIYENCVAALSNEKPLVEEISLATVTWEMNRQPTEEQTYLSLEEIELELEEIGRYATCSTYCGSVISIAGVIV
;
A
#
# COMPACT_ATOMS: atom_id res chain seq x y z
N MET A 1 9.08 -24.28 7.94
CA MET A 1 9.54 -22.89 7.68
C MET A 1 9.65 -22.73 6.18
N ASN A 2 8.85 -21.83 5.59
CA ASN A 2 8.81 -21.64 4.14
C ASN A 2 10.08 -20.95 3.64
N ALA A 3 10.74 -21.50 2.62
CA ALA A 3 11.96 -20.92 2.03
C ALA A 3 11.77 -19.46 1.60
N TYR A 4 10.56 -19.07 1.17
CA TYR A 4 10.18 -17.70 0.84
C TYR A 4 10.36 -16.71 2.01
N THR A 5 10.03 -17.13 3.24
CA THR A 5 10.16 -16.27 4.44
C THR A 5 11.61 -16.02 4.84
N THR A 6 12.52 -16.93 4.48
CA THR A 6 13.96 -16.80 4.78
C THR A 6 14.63 -15.81 3.83
N THR A 7 14.31 -15.86 2.53
CA THR A 7 14.88 -14.97 1.51
C THR A 7 14.46 -13.51 1.70
N GLU A 8 13.19 -13.26 2.03
CA GLU A 8 12.70 -11.91 2.30
C GLU A 8 13.26 -11.32 3.59
N TRP A 9 13.50 -12.15 4.61
CA TRP A 9 14.11 -11.69 5.85
C TRP A 9 15.59 -11.32 5.68
N LEU A 10 16.33 -12.10 4.88
CA LEU A 10 17.69 -11.74 4.48
C LEU A 10 17.71 -10.44 3.68
N ARG A 11 16.81 -10.29 2.70
CA ARG A 11 16.68 -9.04 1.92
C ARG A 11 16.41 -7.81 2.80
N LEU A 12 15.56 -7.96 3.82
CA LEU A 12 15.27 -6.87 4.76
C LEU A 12 16.52 -6.47 5.58
N LEU A 13 17.30 -7.45 6.04
CA LEU A 13 18.58 -7.18 6.71
C LEU A 13 19.59 -6.51 5.77
N ASP A 14 19.67 -6.99 4.53
CA ASP A 14 20.58 -6.44 3.52
C ASP A 14 20.24 -4.97 3.21
N LEU A 15 18.96 -4.62 3.09
CA LEU A 15 18.51 -3.24 2.89
C LEU A 15 18.86 -2.33 4.08
N LYS A 16 18.61 -2.79 5.31
CA LYS A 16 18.98 -2.03 6.52
C LYS A 16 20.49 -1.80 6.60
N ALA A 17 21.28 -2.81 6.28
CA ALA A 17 22.74 -2.70 6.24
C ALA A 17 23.21 -1.76 5.12
N ALA A 18 22.58 -1.81 3.94
CA ALA A 18 22.90 -0.93 2.81
C ALA A 18 22.59 0.54 3.13
N ILE A 19 21.45 0.82 3.77
CA ILE A 19 21.10 2.18 4.24
C ILE A 19 22.15 2.70 5.23
N GLU A 20 22.58 1.87 6.19
CA GLU A 20 23.58 2.28 7.17
C GLU A 20 24.97 2.50 6.54
N ALA A 21 25.38 1.63 5.61
CA ALA A 21 26.62 1.82 4.86
C ALA A 21 26.62 3.12 4.03
N LEU A 22 25.48 3.49 3.45
CA LEU A 22 25.32 4.78 2.76
C LEU A 22 25.41 5.95 3.75
N ASN A 23 24.80 5.82 4.94
CA ASN A 23 24.89 6.83 5.99
C ASN A 23 26.35 7.08 6.38
N GLU A 24 27.12 6.03 6.67
CA GLU A 24 28.55 6.13 6.99
C GLU A 24 29.34 6.79 5.86
N LYS A 25 29.14 6.36 4.61
CA LYS A 25 29.82 6.94 3.44
C LYS A 25 29.52 8.43 3.28
N MET A 26 28.29 8.87 3.48
CA MET A 26 27.92 10.28 3.40
C MET A 26 28.54 11.11 4.53
N VAL A 27 28.58 10.56 5.75
CA VAL A 27 29.23 11.20 6.91
C VAL A 27 30.71 11.43 6.61
N ASP A 28 31.41 10.44 6.08
CA ASP A 28 32.83 10.55 5.73
C ASP A 28 33.07 11.54 4.57
N LEU A 29 32.22 11.52 3.53
CA LEU A 29 32.30 12.48 2.41
C LEU A 29 32.06 13.93 2.84
N SER A 30 31.30 14.15 3.92
CA SER A 30 30.93 15.49 4.40
C SER A 30 32.06 16.29 5.05
N TYR A 31 33.26 15.72 5.17
CA TYR A 31 34.49 16.25 5.79
C TYR A 31 34.41 16.58 7.28
N PHE A 32 33.32 17.19 7.75
CA PHE A 32 33.11 17.54 9.17
C PHE A 32 32.32 16.48 9.94
N ARG A 33 32.13 15.29 9.35
CA ARG A 33 31.32 14.20 9.91
C ARG A 33 29.97 14.68 10.43
N PHE A 34 29.27 15.43 9.59
CA PHE A 34 27.93 15.92 9.94
C PHE A 34 26.99 14.75 10.20
N ARG A 35 26.03 14.94 11.11
CA ARG A 35 24.94 13.98 11.26
C ARG A 35 24.10 13.92 9.98
N VAL A 36 23.64 12.74 9.61
CA VAL A 36 22.81 12.50 8.43
C VAL A 36 21.64 13.50 8.26
N PRO A 37 20.86 13.85 9.31
CA PRO A 37 19.78 14.83 9.16
C PRO A 37 20.25 16.23 8.73
N TYR A 38 21.47 16.64 9.14
CA TYR A 38 22.03 17.90 8.68
C TYR A 38 22.45 17.82 7.21
N ILE A 39 23.04 16.70 6.81
CA ILE A 39 23.46 16.46 5.42
C ILE A 39 22.24 16.56 4.48
N GLU A 40 21.12 15.91 4.84
CA GLU A 40 19.86 16.00 4.11
C GLU A 40 19.34 17.42 3.97
N GLN A 41 19.31 18.17 5.08
CA GLN A 41 18.88 19.57 5.08
C GLN A 41 19.79 20.45 4.23
N ALA A 42 21.10 20.23 4.28
CA ALA A 42 22.07 20.98 3.50
C ALA A 42 21.91 20.73 1.99
N VAL A 43 21.74 19.46 1.58
CA VAL A 43 21.46 19.12 0.18
C VAL A 43 20.12 19.70 -0.28
N LYS A 44 19.06 19.56 0.53
CA LYS A 44 17.73 20.13 0.21
C LYS A 44 17.77 21.66 0.05
N ALA A 45 18.62 22.33 0.82
CA ALA A 45 18.82 23.78 0.74
C ALA A 45 19.80 24.20 -0.37
N GLY A 46 20.29 23.27 -1.20
CA GLY A 46 21.25 23.56 -2.27
C GLY A 46 22.62 24.03 -1.77
N ARG A 47 22.99 23.70 -0.52
CA ARG A 47 24.29 24.09 0.05
C ARG A 47 25.39 23.20 -0.52
N TYR A 48 26.57 23.81 -0.71
CA TYR A 48 27.82 23.14 -1.08
C TYR A 48 27.78 22.41 -2.44
N GLN A 49 26.81 22.70 -3.30
CA GLN A 49 26.64 22.04 -4.61
C GLN A 49 27.79 22.32 -5.59
N GLU A 50 28.60 23.34 -5.31
CA GLU A 50 29.84 23.62 -6.02
C GLU A 50 30.95 22.58 -5.75
N LYS A 51 30.78 21.72 -4.73
CA LYS A 51 31.78 20.72 -4.33
C LYS A 51 31.39 19.32 -4.79
N GLU A 52 32.31 18.62 -5.45
CA GLU A 52 32.09 17.27 -6.00
C GLU A 52 31.63 16.26 -4.93
N ASN A 53 32.21 16.31 -3.73
CA ASN A 53 31.81 15.42 -2.63
C ASN A 53 30.34 15.62 -2.21
N TRP A 54 29.83 16.87 -2.26
CA TRP A 54 28.45 17.17 -1.95
C TRP A 54 27.49 16.82 -3.09
N GLN A 55 27.95 16.85 -4.34
CA GLN A 55 27.20 16.30 -5.48
C GLN A 55 27.07 14.77 -5.36
N GLU A 56 28.14 14.08 -4.95
CA GLU A 56 28.10 12.64 -4.68
C GLU A 56 27.18 12.31 -3.50
N ILE A 57 27.25 13.08 -2.40
CA ILE A 57 26.31 12.94 -1.27
C ILE A 57 24.85 13.07 -1.75
N ALA A 58 24.55 14.02 -2.62
CA ALA A 58 23.19 14.20 -3.15
C ALA A 58 22.73 12.95 -3.95
N ARG A 59 23.61 12.36 -4.76
CA ARG A 59 23.31 11.10 -5.47
C ARG A 59 23.09 9.94 -4.49
N LEU A 60 23.93 9.81 -3.47
CA LEU A 60 23.79 8.75 -2.46
C LEU A 60 22.51 8.90 -1.64
N LEU A 61 22.05 10.12 -1.36
CA LEU A 61 20.75 10.36 -0.73
C LEU A 61 19.58 9.86 -1.59
N GLU A 62 19.62 10.05 -2.92
CA GLU A 62 18.58 9.50 -3.80
C GLU A 62 18.59 7.97 -3.84
N VAL A 63 19.78 7.35 -3.86
CA VAL A 63 19.89 5.88 -3.75
C VAL A 63 19.33 5.38 -2.42
N ARG A 64 19.68 6.06 -1.31
CA ARG A 64 19.20 5.71 0.02
C ARG A 64 17.67 5.80 0.12
N LYS A 65 17.05 6.83 -0.46
CA LYS A 65 15.58 6.95 -0.55
C LYS A 65 14.94 5.75 -1.25
N GLY A 66 15.57 5.25 -2.33
CA GLY A 66 15.11 4.04 -3.01
C GLY A 66 15.12 2.83 -2.09
N TYR A 67 16.19 2.63 -1.31
CA TYR A 67 16.26 1.54 -0.33
C TYR A 67 15.29 1.72 0.84
N GLU A 68 15.09 2.94 1.32
CA GLU A 68 14.09 3.26 2.36
C GLU A 68 12.68 2.92 1.88
N GLN A 69 12.34 3.29 0.63
CA GLN A 69 11.05 2.94 0.03
C GLN A 69 10.88 1.42 -0.12
N GLU A 70 11.88 0.71 -0.65
CA GLU A 70 11.83 -0.75 -0.77
C GLU A 70 11.68 -1.43 0.60
N LEU A 71 12.38 -0.90 1.62
CA LEU A 71 12.27 -1.38 2.99
C LEU A 71 10.86 -1.17 3.55
N GLU A 72 10.26 0.00 3.34
CA GLU A 72 8.88 0.30 3.75
C GLU A 72 7.87 -0.64 3.08
N GLU A 73 8.01 -0.90 1.78
CA GLU A 73 7.15 -1.82 1.03
C GLU A 73 7.25 -3.27 1.56
N LEU A 74 8.48 -3.75 1.83
CA LEU A 74 8.70 -5.08 2.41
C LEU A 74 8.21 -5.19 3.86
N GLU A 75 8.40 -4.14 4.67
CA GLU A 75 7.87 -4.11 6.03
C GLU A 75 6.34 -4.05 6.02
N PHE A 76 5.75 -3.34 5.06
CA PHE A 76 4.30 -3.28 4.87
C PHE A 76 3.75 -4.66 4.49
N SER A 77 4.28 -5.31 3.45
CA SER A 77 3.78 -6.61 2.95
C SER A 77 3.80 -7.71 4.02
N ARG A 78 4.71 -7.63 4.99
CA ARG A 78 4.80 -8.56 6.13
C ARG A 78 3.79 -8.32 7.24
N ARG A 79 3.10 -7.17 7.27
CA ARG A 79 2.08 -6.90 8.27
C ARG A 79 0.91 -7.84 8.06
N LYS A 80 0.44 -8.44 9.15
CA LYS A 80 -0.81 -9.19 9.13
C LYS A 80 -1.99 -8.25 8.92
N GLY A 81 -2.84 -8.60 7.99
CA GLY A 81 -4.10 -7.94 7.75
C GLY A 81 -5.07 -8.16 8.90
N THR A 82 -5.96 -7.21 9.13
CA THR A 82 -7.11 -7.43 9.99
C THR A 82 -8.36 -6.72 9.48
N LEU A 83 -9.43 -7.48 9.32
CA LEU A 83 -10.73 -6.96 8.91
C LEU A 83 -11.54 -6.38 10.08
N LYS A 84 -11.00 -6.34 11.30
CA LYS A 84 -11.71 -5.85 12.51
C LYS A 84 -12.28 -4.43 12.33
N PHE A 85 -11.62 -3.62 11.51
CA PHE A 85 -12.01 -2.24 11.23
C PHE A 85 -12.67 -2.05 9.87
N ILE A 86 -12.97 -3.13 9.16
CA ILE A 86 -13.63 -3.10 7.87
C ILE A 86 -15.12 -3.46 8.03
N ARG A 87 -15.96 -2.79 7.26
CA ARG A 87 -17.37 -3.13 7.04
C ARG A 87 -17.58 -3.31 5.54
N PHE A 88 -18.44 -4.25 5.17
CA PHE A 88 -18.71 -4.54 3.78
C PHE A 88 -20.08 -4.02 3.39
N TYR A 89 -20.17 -3.38 2.24
CA TYR A 89 -21.40 -2.81 1.72
C TYR A 89 -21.66 -3.32 0.33
N ARG A 90 -22.89 -3.76 0.07
CA ARG A 90 -23.39 -4.04 -1.27
C ARG A 90 -24.22 -2.87 -1.74
N PHE A 91 -23.88 -2.35 -2.91
CA PHE A 91 -24.70 -1.44 -3.70
C PHE A 91 -25.36 -2.26 -4.80
N SER A 92 -26.66 -2.12 -4.98
CA SER A 92 -27.41 -2.85 -6.03
C SER A 92 -27.79 -1.95 -7.20
N LEU A 93 -27.89 -0.64 -6.95
CA LEU A 93 -28.28 0.38 -7.90
C LEU A 93 -27.45 1.63 -7.67
N PRO A 94 -27.23 2.46 -8.70
CA PRO A 94 -27.49 2.17 -10.11
C PRO A 94 -26.49 1.20 -10.76
N VAL A 95 -25.28 1.06 -10.19
CA VAL A 95 -24.31 0.03 -10.59
C VAL A 95 -24.04 -0.91 -9.41
N PRO A 96 -24.24 -2.22 -9.58
CA PRO A 96 -23.91 -3.18 -8.55
C PRO A 96 -22.43 -3.09 -8.16
N ALA A 97 -22.15 -2.97 -6.85
CA ALA A 97 -20.79 -2.93 -6.33
C ALA A 97 -20.70 -3.53 -4.93
N ILE A 98 -19.56 -4.12 -4.62
CA ILE A 98 -19.21 -4.56 -3.27
C ILE A 98 -18.01 -3.75 -2.81
N LEU A 99 -18.12 -3.08 -1.67
CA LEU A 99 -17.06 -2.26 -1.10
C LEU A 99 -16.62 -2.79 0.27
N ALA A 100 -15.32 -2.80 0.51
CA ALA A 100 -14.71 -2.89 1.83
C ALA A 100 -14.44 -1.47 2.34
N VAL A 101 -15.08 -1.05 3.42
CA VAL A 101 -14.99 0.33 3.93
C VAL A 101 -14.46 0.33 5.36
N LYS A 102 -13.44 1.16 5.62
CA LYS A 102 -12.89 1.33 6.96
C LYS A 102 -13.91 2.04 7.86
N LYS A 103 -14.06 1.58 9.10
CA LYS A 103 -14.94 2.19 10.11
C LYS A 103 -14.63 3.68 10.25
N GLY A 104 -15.66 4.51 10.13
CA GLY A 104 -15.56 5.97 10.18
C GLY A 104 -15.41 6.66 8.82
N CYS A 105 -15.19 5.89 7.75
CA CYS A 105 -15.14 6.42 6.38
C CYS A 105 -16.54 6.39 5.73
N ASP A 106 -16.76 7.34 4.82
CA ASP A 106 -18.03 7.46 4.11
C ASP A 106 -18.09 6.52 2.89
N LYS A 107 -18.90 5.47 3.01
CA LYS A 107 -19.14 4.49 1.95
C LYS A 107 -19.73 5.12 0.68
N MET A 108 -20.52 6.19 0.79
CA MET A 108 -21.15 6.84 -0.37
C MET A 108 -20.08 7.53 -1.21
N LYS A 109 -19.17 8.25 -0.56
CA LYS A 109 -18.04 8.91 -1.22
C LYS A 109 -17.15 7.93 -1.97
N ILE A 110 -16.90 6.75 -1.39
CA ILE A 110 -16.10 5.70 -2.04
C ILE A 110 -16.84 5.17 -3.26
N TYR A 111 -18.12 4.81 -3.10
CA TYR A 111 -18.96 4.35 -4.21
C TYR A 111 -19.02 5.36 -5.38
N GLU A 112 -19.26 6.64 -5.08
CA GLU A 112 -19.32 7.73 -6.06
C GLU A 112 -17.99 7.95 -6.80
N ASN A 113 -16.85 7.78 -6.12
CA ASN A 113 -15.54 7.87 -6.75
C ASN A 113 -15.28 6.72 -7.73
N CYS A 114 -15.85 5.55 -7.46
CA CYS A 114 -15.60 4.34 -8.24
C CYS A 114 -16.56 4.20 -9.42
N VAL A 115 -17.76 4.74 -9.29
CA VAL A 115 -18.79 4.66 -10.31
C VAL A 115 -18.97 6.05 -10.92
N ALA A 116 -18.25 6.30 -12.02
CA ALA A 116 -18.20 7.59 -12.70
C ALA A 116 -19.61 8.16 -12.92
N ALA A 117 -19.97 9.16 -12.11
CA ALA A 117 -21.17 9.98 -12.17
C ALA A 117 -22.44 9.23 -12.62
N LEU A 118 -23.08 8.50 -11.71
CA LEU A 118 -24.44 8.06 -11.95
C LEU A 118 -25.46 9.07 -11.44
N SER A 119 -26.37 9.43 -12.36
CA SER A 119 -27.82 9.59 -12.23
C SER A 119 -28.36 10.13 -10.90
N ASN A 120 -29.39 11.00 -10.96
CA ASN A 120 -30.15 11.49 -9.80
C ASN A 120 -30.82 10.39 -8.93
N GLU A 121 -30.56 9.11 -9.20
CA GLU A 121 -31.07 7.96 -8.47
C GLU A 121 -30.29 7.71 -7.17
N LYS A 122 -31.03 7.52 -6.08
CA LYS A 122 -30.45 7.17 -4.79
C LYS A 122 -29.97 5.73 -4.82
N PRO A 123 -28.69 5.45 -4.51
CA PRO A 123 -28.18 4.09 -4.46
C PRO A 123 -28.90 3.24 -3.41
N LEU A 124 -29.23 2.00 -3.76
CA LEU A 124 -29.71 1.01 -2.81
C LEU A 124 -28.50 0.33 -2.18
N VAL A 125 -28.32 0.52 -0.87
CA VAL A 125 -27.14 0.04 -0.13
C VAL A 125 -27.55 -0.80 1.07
N GLU A 126 -26.87 -1.92 1.27
CA GLU A 126 -26.99 -2.78 2.45
C GLU A 126 -25.61 -3.12 3.02
N GLU A 127 -25.52 -3.27 4.34
CA GLU A 127 -24.32 -3.82 5.00
C GLU A 127 -24.39 -5.35 4.91
N ILE A 128 -23.33 -5.99 4.43
CA ILE A 128 -23.28 -7.45 4.23
C ILE A 128 -22.21 -8.10 5.10
N SER A 129 -22.36 -9.40 5.34
CA SER A 129 -21.42 -10.18 6.14
C SER A 129 -20.17 -10.58 5.34
N LEU A 130 -19.06 -10.87 6.04
CA LEU A 130 -17.87 -11.44 5.40
C LEU A 130 -18.18 -12.75 4.66
N ALA A 131 -19.03 -13.61 5.23
CA ALA A 131 -19.44 -14.86 4.57
C ALA A 131 -20.16 -14.59 3.24
N THR A 132 -20.97 -13.52 3.18
CA THR A 132 -21.63 -13.07 1.95
C THR A 132 -20.61 -12.59 0.92
N VAL A 133 -19.63 -11.79 1.34
CA VAL A 133 -18.55 -11.30 0.47
C VAL A 133 -17.75 -12.45 -0.12
N THR A 134 -17.27 -13.38 0.72
CA THR A 134 -16.51 -14.56 0.27
C THR A 134 -17.33 -15.41 -0.72
N TRP A 135 -18.63 -15.58 -0.44
CA TRP A 135 -19.52 -16.31 -1.34
C TRP A 135 -19.69 -15.62 -2.70
N GLU A 136 -19.75 -14.28 -2.73
CA GLU A 136 -19.86 -13.53 -3.98
C GLU A 136 -18.55 -13.52 -4.78
N MET A 137 -17.40 -13.30 -4.13
CA MET A 137 -16.09 -13.32 -4.80
C MET A 137 -15.80 -14.66 -5.48
N ASN A 138 -16.16 -15.78 -4.85
CA ASN A 138 -15.99 -17.13 -5.40
C ASN A 138 -16.90 -17.39 -6.64
N ARG A 139 -17.92 -16.55 -6.86
CA ARG A 139 -18.87 -16.68 -7.98
C ARG A 139 -18.67 -15.63 -9.06
N GLN A 140 -17.67 -14.77 -8.91
CA GLN A 140 -17.36 -13.77 -9.91
C GLN A 140 -16.25 -14.30 -10.82
N PRO A 141 -16.45 -14.27 -12.15
CA PRO A 141 -15.38 -14.54 -13.08
C PRO A 141 -14.37 -13.39 -13.02
N THR A 142 -13.09 -13.73 -13.03
CA THR A 142 -11.96 -12.80 -13.23
C THR A 142 -11.94 -12.32 -14.67
N GLU A 143 -11.03 -11.39 -14.99
CA GLU A 143 -10.79 -10.94 -16.38
C GLU A 143 -10.43 -12.12 -17.31
N GLU A 144 -9.79 -13.16 -16.76
CA GLU A 144 -9.43 -14.39 -17.46
C GLU A 144 -10.56 -15.43 -17.50
N GLN A 145 -11.78 -15.08 -17.08
CA GLN A 145 -12.95 -15.95 -16.99
C GLN A 145 -12.78 -17.16 -16.05
N THR A 146 -11.82 -17.08 -15.12
CA THR A 146 -11.64 -18.06 -14.04
C THR A 146 -12.37 -17.60 -12.79
N TYR A 147 -12.67 -18.51 -11.86
CA TYR A 147 -13.22 -18.14 -10.56
C TYR A 147 -12.09 -18.07 -9.54
N LEU A 148 -12.17 -17.11 -8.61
CA LEU A 148 -11.22 -17.04 -7.51
C LEU A 148 -11.40 -18.26 -6.59
N SER A 149 -10.30 -18.95 -6.33
CA SER A 149 -10.19 -19.95 -5.29
C SER A 149 -10.34 -19.33 -3.90
N LEU A 150 -10.63 -20.16 -2.88
CA LEU A 150 -10.71 -19.68 -1.50
C LEU A 150 -9.37 -19.08 -1.02
N GLU A 151 -8.25 -19.63 -1.47
CA GLU A 151 -6.91 -19.13 -1.12
C GLU A 151 -6.68 -17.73 -1.69
N GLU A 152 -7.08 -17.48 -2.94
CA GLU A 152 -6.98 -16.15 -3.57
C GLU A 152 -7.89 -15.14 -2.85
N ILE A 153 -9.13 -15.53 -2.51
CA ILE A 153 -10.04 -14.66 -1.76
C ILE A 153 -9.48 -14.31 -0.37
N GLU A 154 -8.87 -15.28 0.31
CA GLU A 154 -8.22 -15.03 1.60
C GLU A 154 -7.04 -14.06 1.48
N LEU A 155 -6.25 -14.16 0.39
CA LEU A 155 -5.15 -13.23 0.11
C LEU A 155 -5.64 -11.80 -0.13
N GLU A 156 -6.67 -11.62 -0.96
CA GLU A 156 -7.30 -10.32 -1.23
C GLU A 156 -7.84 -9.67 0.06
N LEU A 157 -8.53 -10.46 0.89
CA LEU A 157 -9.07 -10.00 2.16
C LEU A 157 -7.98 -9.67 3.19
N GLU A 158 -6.90 -10.45 3.22
CA GLU A 158 -5.72 -10.17 4.05
C GLU A 158 -5.06 -8.86 3.61
N GLU A 159 -4.95 -8.62 2.30
CA GLU A 159 -4.42 -7.37 1.75
C GLU A 159 -5.29 -6.16 2.11
N ILE A 160 -6.61 -6.24 1.91
CA ILE A 160 -7.57 -5.21 2.37
C ILE A 160 -7.39 -4.95 3.88
N GLY A 161 -7.29 -6.02 4.67
CA GLY A 161 -7.06 -5.95 6.10
C GLY A 161 -5.72 -5.28 6.46
N ARG A 162 -4.70 -5.43 5.62
CA ARG A 162 -3.38 -4.81 5.80
C ARG A 162 -3.45 -3.31 5.52
N TYR A 163 -4.08 -2.90 4.41
CA TYR A 163 -4.32 -1.49 4.11
C TYR A 163 -5.20 -0.80 5.15
N ALA A 164 -6.13 -1.52 5.79
CA ALA A 164 -6.94 -0.99 6.88
C ALA A 164 -6.11 -0.38 8.03
N THR A 165 -4.87 -0.83 8.21
CA THR A 165 -3.92 -0.31 9.21
C THR A 165 -3.34 1.06 8.85
N CYS A 166 -3.39 1.46 7.58
CA CYS A 166 -2.92 2.76 7.12
C CYS A 166 -3.90 3.88 7.48
N SER A 167 -3.39 5.04 7.91
CA SER A 167 -4.21 6.19 8.31
C SER A 167 -4.97 6.82 7.14
N THR A 168 -4.41 6.79 5.94
CA THR A 168 -4.96 7.37 4.71
C THR A 168 -5.96 6.46 3.99
N TYR A 169 -5.99 5.16 4.34
CA TYR A 169 -6.89 4.20 3.71
C TYR A 169 -8.34 4.39 4.20
N CYS A 170 -9.27 4.58 3.25
CA CYS A 170 -10.70 4.69 3.54
C CYS A 170 -11.53 3.46 3.13
N GLY A 171 -11.06 2.69 2.16
CA GLY A 171 -11.74 1.50 1.67
C GLY A 171 -11.23 1.07 0.28
N SER A 172 -11.69 -0.10 -0.14
CA SER A 172 -11.41 -0.71 -1.44
C SER A 172 -12.71 -1.15 -2.10
N VAL A 173 -12.70 -1.15 -3.43
CA VAL A 173 -13.69 -1.87 -4.22
C VAL A 173 -13.29 -3.34 -4.23
N ILE A 174 -14.26 -4.21 -3.95
CA ILE A 174 -14.09 -5.67 -4.12
C ILE A 174 -14.62 -6.07 -5.49
N SER A 175 -15.71 -5.46 -5.94
CA SER A 175 -16.34 -5.79 -7.22
C SER A 175 -17.23 -4.67 -7.70
N ILE A 176 -17.28 -4.45 -9.01
CA ILE A 176 -18.24 -3.58 -9.70
C ILE A 176 -18.76 -4.32 -10.94
N ALA A 177 -20.07 -4.32 -11.17
CA ALA A 177 -20.63 -4.87 -12.38
C ALA A 177 -20.18 -4.04 -13.61
N GLY A 178 -19.49 -4.69 -14.56
CA GLY A 178 -19.03 -4.07 -15.81
C GLY A 178 -17.60 -3.54 -15.80
N VAL A 179 -16.90 -3.59 -14.67
CA VAL A 179 -15.44 -3.43 -14.57
C VAL A 179 -14.97 -4.48 -13.57
N ILE A 180 -14.41 -5.57 -14.11
CA ILE A 180 -13.55 -6.43 -13.29
C ILE A 180 -12.29 -5.58 -13.09
N VAL A 181 -11.94 -5.27 -11.85
CA VAL A 181 -10.65 -4.65 -11.48
C VAL A 181 -9.78 -5.76 -10.92
#